data_AF-A0A7S2MR94-F1
#
_entry.id   AF-A0A7S2MR94-F1
#
_cell.length_a   1.000
_cell.length_b   1.000
_cell.length_c   1.000
_cell.angle_alpha   90.00
_cell.angle_beta   90.00
_cell.angle_gamma   90.00
#
_symmetry.space_group_name_H-M   'P 1'
#
loop_
_entity.id
_entity.type
_entity.pdbx_description
1 polymer ?
#
loop_
_entity_poly.entity_id
_entity_poly.type
_entity_poly.pdbx_seq_one_letter_code
_entity_poly.pdbx_strand_id
1 'polypeptide(L)'
;AHPHYPIAAPQIYEAAADKVIVPHGHHQNLHVRPSKSGDGMRIDYDLSLKLLTQRKPEDFAEGPQVDFLEDHAFFARADRYHELLDPSGSFTLEYMDMILNMRARNTSAWYVPTARCVFDVDTNKITWEDLPYLVYKRSEQIGHQVRTYLTNKWGVEFVNTGIWNYVRYVMLAEVVLEKDTLPTDWKDQAAVFYSWFESVGFNRYNGQYLPEFIEDAAAGNVTVSRTMKQTLPTDVPAHRVPPRSAMDILPRQQRKKAGAIDISFRDPHLPIGVRKSSCDAAEPSSYALCGLAVADGDECTCYNYVVPFNLKTTLYLDKLMAWMKLPARAFMYGQMKYWSVPIDRKSVSLFCEPTQEDCTYQVQFSKNARVLQWSWFGKQPKYPFTFEGMVIFCILMCFILTPVLLSTRRAQQWFGTKKQQLRSFAAINAAMCKHAVRS
;
A
#
# COMPACT_ATOMS: atom_id res chain seq x y z
N ALA A 1 -27.55 14.72 3.84
CA ALA A 1 -26.92 14.32 5.12
C ALA A 1 -27.96 14.45 6.22
N HIS A 2 -28.15 13.42 7.03
CA HIS A 2 -29.09 13.45 8.15
C HIS A 2 -28.38 14.05 9.39
N PRO A 3 -28.76 15.26 9.84
CA PRO A 3 -28.00 16.02 10.85
C PRO A 3 -28.01 15.42 12.26
N HIS A 4 -28.81 14.37 12.49
CA HIS A 4 -28.82 13.62 13.73
C HIS A 4 -27.73 12.53 13.80
N TYR A 5 -27.04 12.22 12.70
CA TYR A 5 -25.94 11.27 12.69
C TYR A 5 -24.72 11.88 13.36
N PRO A 6 -24.16 11.24 14.40
CA PRO A 6 -22.91 11.71 15.02
C PRO A 6 -21.74 11.65 14.03
N ILE A 7 -21.68 10.60 13.21
CA ILE A 7 -20.81 10.45 12.05
C ILE A 7 -21.60 9.86 10.88
N ALA A 8 -21.43 10.42 9.69
CA ALA A 8 -21.99 9.93 8.43
C ALA A 8 -20.89 9.74 7.37
N ALA A 9 -20.65 8.51 6.95
CA ALA A 9 -19.67 8.14 5.94
C ALA A 9 -20.35 7.89 4.58
N PRO A 10 -19.94 8.57 3.50
CA PRO A 10 -20.45 8.35 2.15
C PRO A 10 -19.83 7.10 1.51
N GLN A 11 -20.37 6.65 0.38
CA GLN A 11 -19.63 5.75 -0.51
C GLN A 11 -18.40 6.47 -1.06
N ILE A 12 -17.22 5.86 -0.88
CA ILE A 12 -15.96 6.38 -1.40
C ILE A 12 -15.63 5.75 -2.75
N TYR A 13 -15.21 6.60 -3.68
CA TYR A 13 -14.64 6.23 -4.97
C TYR A 13 -13.21 6.78 -5.07
N GLU A 14 -12.38 6.09 -5.83
CA GLU A 14 -11.02 6.52 -6.15
C GLU A 14 -10.94 6.88 -7.63
N ALA A 15 -10.35 8.03 -7.94
CA ALA A 15 -9.94 8.38 -9.29
C ALA A 15 -8.46 8.04 -9.46
N ALA A 16 -8.16 7.16 -10.42
CA ALA A 16 -6.78 6.92 -10.84
C ALA A 16 -6.28 8.04 -11.76
N ALA A 17 -4.97 8.09 -12.04
CA ALA A 17 -4.35 9.11 -12.89
C ALA A 17 -4.94 9.19 -14.32
N ASP A 18 -5.55 8.11 -14.81
CA ASP A 18 -6.28 8.05 -16.08
C ASP A 18 -7.75 8.54 -15.99
N LYS A 19 -8.13 9.09 -14.82
CA LYS A 19 -9.47 9.59 -14.46
C LYS A 19 -10.55 8.53 -14.43
N VAL A 20 -10.19 7.24 -14.44
CA VAL A 20 -11.16 6.17 -14.21
C VAL A 20 -11.58 6.19 -12.75
N ILE A 21 -12.89 6.28 -12.53
CA ILE A 21 -13.49 6.27 -11.18
C ILE A 21 -13.91 4.85 -10.85
N VAL A 22 -13.35 4.29 -9.78
CA VAL A 22 -13.70 2.96 -9.27
C VAL A 22 -14.13 3.03 -7.80
N PRO A 23 -15.01 2.13 -7.33
CA PRO A 23 -15.27 2.02 -5.90
C PRO A 23 -13.97 1.80 -5.12
N HIS A 24 -13.81 2.47 -3.98
CA HIS A 24 -12.64 2.28 -3.12
C HIS A 24 -12.60 0.83 -2.63
N GLY A 25 -11.57 0.10 -3.06
CA GLY A 25 -11.50 -1.36 -2.90
C GLY A 25 -11.48 -1.83 -1.45
N HIS A 26 -11.11 -0.97 -0.49
CA HIS A 26 -11.07 -1.35 0.92
C HIS A 26 -12.27 -0.87 1.73
N HIS A 27 -13.07 0.03 1.15
CA HIS A 27 -14.15 0.72 1.86
C HIS A 27 -15.13 -0.25 2.53
N GLN A 28 -15.55 -1.32 1.86
CA GLN A 28 -16.58 -2.25 2.38
C GLN A 28 -16.03 -3.63 2.75
N ASN A 29 -14.71 -3.76 2.89
CA ASN A 29 -14.06 -5.06 3.02
C ASN A 29 -13.37 -5.26 4.37
N LEU A 30 -13.56 -4.37 5.35
CA LEU A 30 -12.98 -4.56 6.68
C LEU A 30 -13.95 -5.32 7.60
N HIS A 31 -13.46 -6.39 8.24
CA HIS A 31 -14.29 -7.32 9.01
C HIS A 31 -13.66 -7.67 10.35
N VAL A 32 -14.52 -7.88 11.35
CA VAL A 32 -14.11 -8.49 12.63
C VAL A 32 -14.46 -9.97 12.63
N ARG A 33 -13.50 -10.80 13.03
CA ARG A 33 -13.61 -12.27 13.05
C ARG A 33 -12.96 -12.83 14.31
N PRO A 34 -13.31 -14.06 14.74
CA PRO A 34 -12.52 -14.76 15.74
C PRO A 34 -11.07 -14.89 15.28
N SER A 35 -10.10 -14.64 16.16
CA SER A 35 -8.69 -14.82 15.81
C SER A 35 -8.37 -16.30 15.58
N LYS A 36 -7.45 -16.57 14.64
CA LYS A 36 -6.92 -17.92 14.38
C LYS A 36 -5.97 -18.40 15.48
N SER A 37 -5.41 -17.49 16.28
CA SER A 37 -4.58 -17.85 17.44
C SER A 37 -5.40 -18.44 18.60
N GLY A 38 -6.73 -18.28 18.55
CA GLY A 38 -7.64 -18.69 19.63
C GLY A 38 -7.94 -17.56 20.63
N ASP A 39 -7.20 -16.47 20.59
CA ASP A 39 -7.35 -15.36 21.52
C ASP A 39 -8.22 -14.24 20.93
N GLY A 40 -9.49 -14.24 21.35
CA GLY A 40 -10.40 -13.11 21.11
C GLY A 40 -10.77 -12.88 19.64
N MET A 41 -10.75 -11.61 19.25
CA MET A 41 -11.18 -11.15 17.92
C MET A 41 -9.99 -10.58 17.14
N ARG A 42 -10.16 -10.54 15.83
CA ARG A 42 -9.22 -10.04 14.85
C ARG A 42 -9.94 -9.16 13.86
N ILE A 43 -9.34 -8.04 13.47
CA ILE A 43 -9.87 -7.20 12.39
C ILE A 43 -8.98 -7.36 11.17
N ASP A 44 -9.57 -7.79 10.06
CA ASP A 44 -8.89 -8.08 8.80
C ASP A 44 -9.66 -7.56 7.58
N TYR A 45 -9.00 -7.60 6.41
CA TYR A 45 -9.61 -7.23 5.14
C TYR A 45 -10.01 -8.46 4.32
N ASP A 46 -11.21 -8.44 3.75
CA ASP A 46 -11.63 -9.33 2.68
C ASP A 46 -11.03 -8.88 1.35
N LEU A 47 -9.86 -9.40 1.03
CA LEU A 47 -9.24 -9.19 -0.28
C LEU A 47 -9.64 -10.30 -1.24
N SER A 48 -10.94 -10.33 -1.54
CA SER A 48 -11.53 -11.19 -2.56
C SER A 48 -11.71 -10.39 -3.84
N LEU A 49 -11.03 -10.80 -4.92
CA LEU A 49 -11.22 -10.23 -6.27
C LEU A 49 -12.69 -10.24 -6.70
N LYS A 50 -13.45 -11.25 -6.28
CA LYS A 50 -14.90 -11.33 -6.54
C LYS A 50 -15.68 -10.26 -5.80
N LEU A 51 -15.39 -10.02 -4.51
CA LEU A 51 -16.11 -9.01 -3.72
C LEU A 51 -15.73 -7.60 -4.17
N LEU A 52 -14.46 -7.36 -4.49
CA LEU A 52 -13.95 -6.09 -5.00
C LEU A 52 -14.59 -5.64 -6.32
N THR A 53 -14.93 -6.59 -7.20
CA THR A 53 -15.42 -6.29 -8.56
C THR A 53 -16.93 -6.37 -8.73
N GLN A 54 -17.64 -7.02 -7.80
CA GLN A 54 -19.08 -7.29 -7.95
C GLN A 54 -19.96 -6.53 -6.95
N ARG A 55 -19.43 -6.08 -5.81
CA ARG A 55 -20.21 -5.29 -4.84
C ARG A 55 -20.47 -3.90 -5.38
N LYS A 56 -21.72 -3.46 -5.26
CA LYS A 56 -22.14 -2.11 -5.60
C LYS A 56 -22.62 -1.38 -4.35
N PRO A 57 -22.58 -0.03 -4.33
CA PRO A 57 -23.09 0.75 -3.20
C PRO A 57 -24.55 0.43 -2.89
N GLU A 58 -25.34 0.11 -3.92
CA GLU A 58 -26.77 -0.24 -3.79
C GLU A 58 -27.03 -1.58 -3.10
N ASP A 59 -26.00 -2.44 -2.96
CA ASP A 59 -26.12 -3.71 -2.23
C ASP A 59 -26.21 -3.51 -0.70
N PHE A 60 -26.00 -2.28 -0.22
CA PHE A 60 -25.94 -1.93 1.18
C PHE A 60 -27.05 -0.94 1.53
N ALA A 61 -27.78 -1.24 2.60
CA ALA A 61 -28.75 -0.30 3.16
C ALA A 61 -28.02 0.81 3.94
N GLU A 62 -28.57 2.02 3.89
CA GLU A 62 -28.18 3.07 4.82
C GLU A 62 -28.47 2.63 6.26
N GLY A 63 -27.49 2.79 7.15
CA GLY A 63 -27.61 2.29 8.51
C GLY A 63 -26.33 2.40 9.33
N PRO A 64 -26.37 2.00 10.62
CA PRO A 64 -25.18 1.86 11.43
C PRO A 64 -24.17 0.95 10.75
N GLN A 65 -22.90 1.36 10.72
CA GLN A 65 -21.81 0.53 10.25
C GLN A 65 -21.66 -0.67 11.20
N VAL A 66 -22.19 -1.84 10.81
CA VAL A 66 -22.07 -3.11 11.55
C VAL A 66 -20.72 -3.77 11.24
N ASP A 67 -20.38 -3.84 9.95
CA ASP A 67 -19.02 -4.07 9.47
C ASP A 67 -18.26 -2.72 9.44
N PHE A 68 -16.94 -2.77 9.56
CA PHE A 68 -16.13 -1.55 9.53
C PHE A 68 -16.02 -1.06 8.09
N LEU A 69 -16.13 0.24 7.88
CA LEU A 69 -15.78 0.85 6.62
C LEU A 69 -14.42 1.53 6.72
N GLU A 70 -13.62 1.46 5.64
CA GLU A 70 -12.45 2.32 5.50
C GLU A 70 -12.90 3.71 5.09
N ASP A 71 -13.04 4.60 6.06
CA ASP A 71 -13.59 5.94 5.89
C ASP A 71 -12.46 6.97 5.74
N HIS A 72 -12.07 7.29 4.50
CA HIS A 72 -11.19 8.44 4.21
C HIS A 72 -11.91 9.79 4.25
N ALA A 73 -13.24 9.77 4.20
CA ALA A 73 -14.08 10.95 4.26
C ALA A 73 -15.32 10.64 5.08
N PHE A 74 -15.70 11.54 5.98
CA PHE A 74 -16.93 11.46 6.75
C PHE A 74 -17.35 12.85 7.22
N PHE A 75 -18.63 13.01 7.51
CA PHE A 75 -19.15 14.19 8.20
C PHE A 75 -19.33 13.86 9.68
N ALA A 76 -18.74 14.65 10.55
CA ALA A 76 -18.91 14.55 12.00
C ALA A 76 -19.53 15.84 12.54
N ARG A 77 -20.31 15.73 13.61
CA ARG A 77 -20.76 16.92 14.34
C ARG A 77 -19.58 17.58 15.05
N ALA A 78 -19.43 18.89 14.87
CA ALA A 78 -18.31 19.65 15.43
C ALA A 78 -18.23 19.56 16.95
N ASP A 79 -19.38 19.51 17.64
CA ASP A 79 -19.46 19.40 19.10
C ASP A 79 -19.07 18.02 19.65
N ARG A 80 -18.86 17.02 18.79
CA ARG A 80 -18.54 15.63 19.16
C ARG A 80 -17.17 15.17 18.65
N TYR A 81 -16.47 15.98 17.87
CA TYR A 81 -15.18 15.64 17.24
C TYR A 81 -14.13 15.09 18.24
N HIS A 82 -14.03 15.68 19.43
CA HIS A 82 -13.05 15.29 20.45
C HIS A 82 -13.32 13.89 21.04
N GLU A 83 -14.52 13.35 20.83
CA GLU A 83 -14.89 11.99 21.25
C GLU A 83 -14.48 10.93 20.21
N LEU A 84 -14.10 11.36 19.00
CA LEU A 84 -13.87 10.51 17.83
C LEU A 84 -12.41 10.11 17.65
N LEU A 85 -11.50 11.08 17.80
CA LEU A 85 -10.10 10.91 17.47
C LEU A 85 -9.26 10.63 18.71
N ASP A 86 -8.50 9.54 18.64
CA ASP A 86 -7.39 9.29 19.53
C ASP A 86 -6.09 9.68 18.82
N PRO A 87 -5.43 10.79 19.20
CA PRO A 87 -4.15 11.19 18.62
C PRO A 87 -3.10 10.09 18.63
N SER A 88 -3.10 9.21 19.64
CA SER A 88 -2.16 8.08 19.73
C SER A 88 -2.50 6.93 18.80
N GLY A 89 -3.75 6.86 18.31
CA GLY A 89 -4.21 5.96 17.25
C GLY A 89 -4.28 6.61 15.86
N SER A 90 -3.97 7.91 15.74
CA SER A 90 -4.22 8.72 14.54
C SER A 90 -3.04 8.69 13.56
N PHE A 91 -2.72 7.51 13.03
CA PHE A 91 -1.71 7.34 11.98
C PHE A 91 -2.21 6.44 10.87
N THR A 92 -2.71 5.28 11.28
CA THR A 92 -3.25 4.25 10.42
C THR A 92 -4.35 3.53 11.17
N LEU A 93 -5.43 3.15 10.48
CA LEU A 93 -6.58 2.46 11.07
C LEU A 93 -7.39 3.37 12.03
N GLU A 94 -7.23 4.69 11.92
CA GLU A 94 -7.88 5.70 12.73
C GLU A 94 -9.42 5.63 12.63
N TYR A 95 -9.95 5.27 11.47
CA TYR A 95 -11.38 5.05 11.27
C TYR A 95 -11.90 3.85 12.10
N MET A 96 -11.06 2.85 12.36
CA MET A 96 -11.43 1.72 13.20
C MET A 96 -11.51 2.12 14.66
N ASP A 97 -10.51 2.87 15.13
CA ASP A 97 -10.51 3.44 16.48
C ASP A 97 -11.72 4.35 16.68
N MET A 98 -12.02 5.22 15.70
CA MET A 98 -13.20 6.07 15.66
C MET A 98 -14.49 5.25 15.82
N ILE A 99 -14.70 4.22 14.99
CA ILE A 99 -15.92 3.39 15.05
C ILE A 99 -16.04 2.66 16.40
N LEU A 100 -14.93 2.15 16.95
CA LEU A 100 -14.90 1.48 18.26
C LEU A 100 -15.18 2.47 19.40
N ASN A 101 -14.59 3.67 19.36
CA ASN A 101 -14.85 4.77 20.29
C ASN A 101 -16.34 5.15 20.31
N MET A 102 -16.99 5.16 19.14
CA MET A 102 -18.43 5.43 19.02
C MET A 102 -19.26 4.34 19.67
N ARG A 103 -18.97 3.07 19.37
CA ARG A 103 -19.71 1.94 19.96
C ARG A 103 -19.53 1.85 21.47
N ALA A 104 -18.33 2.13 21.99
CA ALA A 104 -18.06 2.17 23.43
C ALA A 104 -18.95 3.19 24.17
N ARG A 105 -19.39 4.24 23.48
CA ARG A 105 -20.29 5.29 23.97
C ARG A 105 -21.76 5.05 23.65
N ASN A 106 -22.14 3.84 23.22
CA ASN A 106 -23.49 3.50 22.78
C ASN A 106 -24.01 4.39 21.63
N THR A 107 -23.11 4.81 20.72
CA THR A 107 -23.44 5.54 19.50
C THR A 107 -22.88 4.81 18.26
N SER A 108 -23.17 5.29 17.06
CA SER A 108 -22.78 4.64 15.82
C SER A 108 -22.29 5.61 14.75
N ALA A 109 -21.28 5.17 13.99
CA ALA A 109 -21.01 5.72 12.66
C ALA A 109 -22.03 5.14 11.68
N TRP A 110 -22.57 5.98 10.80
CA TRP A 110 -23.56 5.59 9.79
C TRP A 110 -22.93 5.52 8.42
N TYR A 111 -23.28 4.49 7.64
CA TYR A 111 -22.97 4.42 6.23
C TYR A 111 -24.13 4.97 5.40
N VAL A 112 -23.83 5.89 4.49
CA VAL A 112 -24.80 6.62 3.66
C VAL A 112 -24.44 6.38 2.18
N PRO A 113 -24.85 5.24 1.58
CA PRO A 113 -24.47 4.87 0.20
C PRO A 113 -25.01 5.82 -0.87
N THR A 114 -26.03 6.62 -0.53
CA THR A 114 -26.61 7.64 -1.41
C THR A 114 -25.70 8.87 -1.53
N ALA A 115 -24.84 9.11 -0.54
CA ALA A 115 -23.82 10.15 -0.59
C ALA A 115 -22.54 9.59 -1.22
N ARG A 116 -21.82 10.42 -2.00
CA ARG A 116 -20.64 10.01 -2.75
C ARG A 116 -19.48 10.96 -2.49
N CYS A 117 -18.30 10.40 -2.26
CA CYS A 117 -17.04 11.14 -2.19
C CYS A 117 -16.07 10.52 -3.20
N VAL A 118 -15.38 11.37 -3.97
CA VAL A 118 -14.32 10.94 -4.88
C VAL A 118 -13.00 11.43 -4.31
N PHE A 119 -12.11 10.50 -4.01
CA PHE A 119 -10.74 10.76 -3.60
C PHE A 119 -9.83 10.71 -4.82
N ASP A 120 -9.14 11.82 -5.09
CA ASP A 120 -8.21 11.97 -6.22
C ASP A 120 -6.78 11.69 -5.76
N VAL A 121 -6.19 10.61 -6.24
CA VAL A 121 -4.81 10.20 -5.92
C VAL A 121 -3.88 10.61 -7.05
N ASP A 122 -3.85 11.91 -7.36
CA ASP A 122 -2.99 12.44 -8.41
C ASP A 122 -1.56 12.59 -7.91
N THR A 123 -0.74 11.57 -8.15
CA THR A 123 0.68 11.53 -7.80
C THR A 123 1.50 12.62 -8.50
N ASN A 124 1.00 13.21 -9.60
CA ASN A 124 1.67 14.33 -10.27
C ASN A 124 1.59 15.65 -9.50
N LYS A 125 0.71 15.74 -8.48
CA LYS A 125 0.62 16.92 -7.60
C LYS A 125 1.64 16.89 -6.47
N ILE A 126 2.36 15.78 -6.28
CA ILE A 126 3.34 15.63 -5.22
C ILE A 126 4.57 16.48 -5.56
N THR A 127 4.92 17.36 -4.64
CA THR A 127 6.08 18.24 -4.70
C THR A 127 7.18 17.78 -3.73
N TRP A 128 8.33 18.43 -3.73
CA TRP A 128 9.40 18.06 -2.80
C TRP A 128 9.02 18.41 -1.35
N GLU A 129 8.20 19.44 -1.17
CA GLU A 129 7.70 19.92 0.13
C GLU A 129 6.81 18.87 0.82
N ASP A 130 6.11 18.03 0.04
CA ASP A 130 5.24 16.99 0.55
C ASP A 130 6.01 15.77 1.08
N LEU A 131 7.28 15.60 0.67
CA LEU A 131 8.04 14.38 0.93
C LEU A 131 8.18 14.05 2.42
N PRO A 132 8.57 14.98 3.32
CA PRO A 132 8.71 14.66 4.75
C PRO A 132 7.42 14.15 5.35
N TYR A 133 6.28 14.79 5.04
CA TYR A 133 4.97 14.35 5.51
C TYR A 133 4.59 12.99 4.93
N LEU A 134 4.78 12.78 3.63
CA LEU A 134 4.45 11.53 2.96
C LEU A 134 5.27 10.35 3.52
N VAL A 135 6.56 10.52 3.76
CA VAL A 135 7.40 9.44 4.30
C VAL A 135 7.17 9.21 5.78
N TYR A 136 6.95 10.26 6.57
CA TYR A 136 6.62 10.16 7.99
C TYR A 136 5.31 9.39 8.19
N LYS A 137 4.23 9.80 7.50
CA LYS A 137 2.90 9.17 7.58
C LYS A 137 2.90 7.71 7.08
N ARG A 138 3.93 7.30 6.36
CA ARG A 138 4.07 5.94 5.82
C ARG A 138 5.25 5.18 6.42
N SER A 139 5.80 5.68 7.53
CA SER A 139 6.81 4.99 8.31
C SER A 139 6.25 3.66 8.83
N GLU A 140 6.93 2.57 8.47
CA GLU A 140 6.55 1.21 8.85
C GLU A 140 6.46 1.06 10.37
N GLN A 141 7.39 1.73 11.07
CA GLN A 141 7.47 1.59 12.51
C GLN A 141 6.35 2.32 13.25
N ILE A 142 6.01 3.54 12.87
CA ILE A 142 4.88 4.25 13.48
C ILE A 142 3.59 3.47 13.23
N GLY A 143 3.43 2.90 12.03
CA GLY A 143 2.32 1.99 11.73
C GLY A 143 2.24 0.79 12.69
N HIS A 144 3.37 0.14 12.97
CA HIS A 144 3.43 -0.97 13.94
C HIS A 144 3.13 -0.54 15.37
N GLN A 145 3.66 0.60 15.80
CA GLN A 145 3.42 1.12 17.14
C GLN A 145 1.95 1.44 17.34
N VAL A 146 1.32 2.10 16.37
CA VAL A 146 -0.13 2.38 16.41
C VAL A 146 -0.93 1.09 16.40
N ARG A 147 -0.57 0.09 15.59
CA ARG A 147 -1.19 -1.24 15.63
C ARG A 147 -1.11 -1.88 17.01
N THR A 148 0.08 -1.89 17.64
CA THR A 148 0.26 -2.45 18.99
C THR A 148 -0.55 -1.67 20.03
N TYR A 149 -0.54 -0.34 19.96
CA TYR A 149 -1.34 0.53 20.80
C TYR A 149 -2.84 0.21 20.69
N LEU A 150 -3.38 0.18 19.47
CA LEU A 150 -4.78 -0.14 19.21
C LEU A 150 -5.14 -1.57 19.63
N THR A 151 -4.23 -2.52 19.43
CA THR A 151 -4.39 -3.92 19.89
C THR A 151 -4.54 -3.98 21.41
N ASN A 152 -3.68 -3.26 22.14
CA ASN A 152 -3.74 -3.19 23.59
C ASN A 152 -4.98 -2.44 24.09
N LYS A 153 -5.31 -1.31 23.46
CA LYS A 153 -6.47 -0.47 23.79
C LYS A 153 -7.78 -1.25 23.70
N TRP A 154 -7.95 -2.03 22.64
CA TRP A 154 -9.22 -2.70 22.32
C TRP A 154 -9.27 -4.18 22.69
N GLY A 155 -8.12 -4.82 22.92
CA GLY A 155 -8.04 -6.28 23.13
C GLY A 155 -8.42 -7.06 21.87
N VAL A 156 -8.04 -6.56 20.70
CA VAL A 156 -8.34 -7.15 19.38
C VAL A 156 -7.08 -7.20 18.55
N GLU A 157 -6.85 -8.28 17.83
CA GLU A 157 -5.74 -8.38 16.89
C GLU A 157 -6.02 -7.48 15.67
N PHE A 158 -5.30 -6.36 15.57
CA PHE A 158 -5.23 -5.59 14.33
C PHE A 158 -4.20 -6.24 13.42
N VAL A 159 -4.61 -6.70 12.24
CA VAL A 159 -3.65 -7.30 11.31
C VAL A 159 -2.60 -6.29 10.92
N ASN A 160 -1.35 -6.76 10.78
CA ASN A 160 -0.36 -5.95 10.10
C ASN A 160 -0.77 -5.86 8.64
N THR A 161 -1.44 -4.77 8.31
CA THR A 161 -1.78 -4.46 6.96
C THR A 161 -0.49 -3.97 6.32
N GLY A 162 0.36 -4.89 5.84
CA GLY A 162 1.41 -4.53 4.88
C GLY A 162 0.84 -3.83 3.63
N ILE A 163 -0.49 -3.66 3.56
CA ILE A 163 -1.21 -2.58 2.87
C ILE A 163 -0.51 -1.22 2.98
N TRP A 164 0.11 -0.83 4.10
CA TRP A 164 0.68 0.52 4.22
C TRP A 164 2.04 0.64 3.56
N ASN A 165 2.86 -0.41 3.68
CA ASN A 165 4.01 -0.62 2.83
C ASN A 165 3.58 -0.72 1.35
N TYR A 166 2.46 -1.38 1.06
CA TYR A 166 1.88 -1.45 -0.28
C TYR A 166 1.43 -0.08 -0.83
N VAL A 167 0.71 0.74 -0.04
CA VAL A 167 0.23 2.07 -0.45
C VAL A 167 1.43 2.99 -0.65
N ARG A 168 2.43 2.90 0.23
CA ARG A 168 3.75 3.52 0.07
C ARG A 168 4.37 3.11 -1.28
N TYR A 169 4.46 1.83 -1.60
CA TYR A 169 5.03 1.38 -2.88
C TYR A 169 4.24 1.81 -4.10
N VAL A 170 2.90 1.75 -4.06
CA VAL A 170 2.08 2.09 -5.23
C VAL A 170 1.98 3.59 -5.45
N MET A 171 1.79 4.38 -4.39
CA MET A 171 1.73 5.84 -4.54
C MET A 171 3.10 6.41 -4.92
N LEU A 172 4.19 5.89 -4.35
CA LEU A 172 5.52 6.49 -4.51
C LEU A 172 6.29 5.91 -5.71
N ALA A 173 5.84 4.79 -6.29
CA ALA A 173 6.45 4.25 -7.51
C ALA A 173 6.32 5.18 -8.71
N GLU A 174 5.30 6.02 -8.73
CA GLU A 174 5.02 6.93 -9.84
C GLU A 174 5.60 8.34 -9.63
N VAL A 175 6.06 8.65 -8.41
CA VAL A 175 6.61 9.98 -8.09
C VAL A 175 8.06 10.06 -8.53
N VAL A 176 8.33 11.00 -9.45
CA VAL A 176 9.67 11.35 -9.91
C VAL A 176 9.81 12.86 -9.86
N LEU A 177 10.74 13.36 -9.06
CA LEU A 177 11.10 14.76 -8.97
C LEU A 177 12.46 14.97 -9.64
N GLU A 178 12.47 15.80 -10.67
CA GLU A 178 13.67 16.12 -11.45
C GLU A 178 14.43 17.31 -10.85
N LYS A 179 15.68 17.49 -11.27
CA LYS A 179 16.62 18.49 -10.73
C LYS A 179 16.06 19.90 -10.65
N ASP A 180 15.26 20.29 -11.64
CA ASP A 180 14.69 21.63 -11.79
C ASP A 180 13.54 21.92 -10.82
N THR A 181 12.90 20.87 -10.28
CA THR A 181 11.84 21.00 -9.27
C THR A 181 12.34 20.85 -7.84
N LEU A 182 13.60 20.41 -7.67
CA LEU A 182 14.21 20.18 -6.37
C LEU A 182 14.75 21.47 -5.74
N PRO A 183 14.79 21.54 -4.40
CA PRO A 183 15.25 22.73 -3.70
C PRO A 183 16.75 22.97 -3.92
N THR A 184 17.16 24.22 -3.79
CA THR A 184 18.57 24.63 -3.91
C THR A 184 19.21 24.99 -2.57
N ASP A 185 18.41 25.39 -1.57
CA ASP A 185 18.90 25.61 -0.21
C ASP A 185 19.31 24.28 0.43
N TRP A 186 20.44 24.28 1.15
CA TRP A 186 20.98 23.08 1.76
C TRP A 186 19.99 22.43 2.76
N LYS A 187 19.24 23.22 3.53
CA LYS A 187 18.32 22.68 4.54
C LYS A 187 17.18 21.89 3.88
N ASP A 188 16.62 22.44 2.81
CA ASP A 188 15.55 21.83 2.05
C ASP A 188 16.04 20.60 1.28
N GLN A 189 17.24 20.67 0.70
CA GLN A 189 17.89 19.51 0.08
C GLN A 189 18.13 18.36 1.07
N ALA A 190 18.54 18.71 2.29
CA ALA A 190 18.72 17.72 3.35
C ALA A 190 17.40 17.02 3.70
N ALA A 191 16.29 17.75 3.77
CA ALA A 191 14.97 17.15 3.96
C ALA A 191 14.66 16.09 2.89
N VAL A 192 14.95 16.38 1.61
CA VAL A 192 14.77 15.42 0.50
C VAL A 192 15.66 14.18 0.67
N PHE A 193 16.95 14.35 1.03
CA PHE A 193 17.86 13.23 1.28
C PHE A 193 17.31 12.32 2.39
N TYR A 194 16.93 12.89 3.52
CA TYR A 194 16.48 12.10 4.66
C TYR A 194 15.11 11.49 4.44
N SER A 195 14.21 12.20 3.75
CA SER A 195 12.95 11.62 3.27
C SER A 195 13.20 10.38 2.45
N TRP A 196 14.22 10.36 1.58
CA TRP A 196 14.59 9.17 0.81
C TRP A 196 15.06 8.00 1.69
N PHE A 197 15.83 8.25 2.75
CA PHE A 197 16.28 7.19 3.65
C PHE A 197 15.15 6.62 4.51
N GLU A 198 14.27 7.47 5.04
CA GLU A 198 13.02 7.04 5.67
C GLU A 198 12.24 6.15 4.71
N SER A 199 12.10 6.63 3.47
CA SER A 199 11.51 5.97 2.32
C SER A 199 11.97 4.51 2.13
N VAL A 200 13.27 4.25 2.13
CA VAL A 200 13.76 2.88 1.90
C VAL A 200 13.73 2.00 3.17
N GLY A 201 13.33 2.57 4.32
CA GLY A 201 13.08 1.86 5.59
C GLY A 201 13.99 2.26 6.75
N PHE A 202 14.80 3.32 6.63
CA PHE A 202 15.59 3.86 7.74
C PHE A 202 14.80 4.91 8.51
N ASN A 203 14.16 4.51 9.61
CA ASN A 203 13.21 5.33 10.36
C ASN A 203 13.82 6.46 11.23
N ARG A 204 15.14 6.64 11.20
CA ARG A 204 15.85 7.65 12.01
C ARG A 204 17.02 8.26 11.28
N TYR A 205 17.27 9.53 11.61
CA TYR A 205 18.39 10.34 11.20
C TYR A 205 19.06 10.95 12.45
N ASN A 206 20.35 10.68 12.67
CA ASN A 206 21.11 11.11 13.85
C ASN A 206 20.39 10.82 15.19
N GLY A 207 19.65 9.71 15.24
CA GLY A 207 18.85 9.33 16.42
C GLY A 207 17.51 10.05 16.56
N GLN A 208 17.17 10.97 15.66
CA GLN A 208 15.90 11.70 15.61
C GLN A 208 15.02 11.24 14.43
N TYR A 209 13.73 11.53 14.50
CA TYR A 209 12.80 11.36 13.38
C TYR A 209 12.87 12.55 12.45
N LEU A 210 12.37 12.38 11.23
CA LEU A 210 11.98 13.53 10.41
C LEU A 210 10.87 14.32 11.13
N PRO A 211 11.10 15.57 11.57
CA PRO A 211 10.06 16.48 12.04
C PRO A 211 9.41 17.21 10.86
N GLU A 212 8.41 18.07 11.13
CA GLU A 212 8.03 19.16 10.22
C GLU A 212 9.27 20.05 10.05
N PHE A 213 10.06 19.76 9.02
CA PHE A 213 11.31 20.42 8.64
C PHE A 213 12.44 20.22 9.66
N ILE A 214 13.56 19.64 9.21
CA ILE A 214 14.77 19.57 10.05
C ILE A 214 15.34 20.99 10.15
N GLU A 215 14.98 21.71 11.21
CA GLU A 215 15.37 23.12 11.39
C GLU A 215 16.90 23.32 11.36
N ASP A 216 17.67 22.30 11.78
CA ASP A 216 19.13 22.31 11.84
C ASP A 216 19.78 21.06 11.19
N ALA A 217 19.54 20.85 9.89
CA ALA A 217 20.16 19.74 9.16
C ALA A 217 21.70 19.82 9.16
N ALA A 218 22.34 18.87 9.85
CA ALA A 218 23.79 18.77 9.90
C ALA A 218 24.37 18.31 8.55
N ALA A 219 25.32 19.09 8.02
CA ALA A 219 26.19 18.63 6.95
C ALA A 219 27.28 17.70 7.49
N GLY A 220 27.79 16.83 6.64
CA GLY A 220 28.81 15.85 6.94
C GLY A 220 28.23 14.47 7.20
N ASN A 221 28.85 13.76 8.15
CA ASN A 221 28.48 12.39 8.48
C ASN A 221 27.20 12.35 9.29
N VAL A 222 26.24 11.56 8.83
CA VAL A 222 24.96 11.39 9.46
C VAL A 222 24.61 9.91 9.57
N THR A 223 24.01 9.53 10.68
CA THR A 223 23.63 8.13 10.94
C THR A 223 22.18 7.93 10.61
N VAL A 224 21.89 7.10 9.61
CA VAL A 224 20.55 6.59 9.35
C VAL A 224 20.36 5.25 10.06
N SER A 225 19.19 5.02 10.66
CA SER A 225 18.92 3.79 11.40
C SER A 225 17.52 3.26 11.15
N ARG A 226 17.39 1.93 11.08
CA ARG A 226 16.09 1.24 11.10
C ARG A 226 15.48 1.20 12.51
N THR A 227 16.33 1.33 13.53
CA THR A 227 15.99 1.08 14.92
C THR A 227 15.39 2.31 15.55
N MET A 228 14.21 2.15 16.16
CA MET A 228 13.64 3.22 16.94
C MET A 228 13.08 2.73 18.27
N LYS A 229 13.31 3.54 19.30
CA LYS A 229 12.69 3.45 20.62
C LYS A 229 11.77 4.66 20.76
N GLN A 230 10.47 4.46 20.57
CA GLN A 230 9.45 5.40 21.03
C GLN A 230 8.43 4.60 21.83
N THR A 231 8.10 5.14 22.98
CA THR A 231 7.05 4.61 23.84
C THR A 231 5.81 5.42 23.52
N LEU A 232 4.88 4.86 22.74
CA LEU A 232 3.52 5.43 22.74
C LEU A 232 2.97 5.31 24.17
N PRO A 233 2.08 6.23 24.60
CA PRO A 233 1.41 6.08 25.88
C PRO A 233 0.75 4.70 25.94
N THR A 234 1.15 3.87 26.90
CA THR A 234 0.50 2.58 27.14
C THR A 234 -0.88 2.76 27.78
N ASP A 235 -1.07 3.91 28.44
CA ASP A 235 -2.25 4.22 29.20
C ASP A 235 -3.16 5.15 28.37
N VAL A 236 -4.35 4.66 28.05
CA VAL A 236 -5.42 5.50 27.49
C VAL A 236 -5.86 6.46 28.60
N PRO A 237 -5.81 7.79 28.41
CA PRO A 237 -6.23 8.72 29.45
C PRO A 237 -7.65 8.40 29.92
N ALA A 238 -7.90 8.35 31.24
CA ALA A 238 -9.18 7.92 31.82
C ALA A 238 -10.41 8.70 31.31
N HIS A 239 -10.22 9.91 30.79
CA HIS A 239 -11.27 10.73 30.19
C HIS A 239 -11.62 10.33 28.73
N ARG A 240 -10.85 9.45 28.08
CA ARG A 240 -10.95 9.21 26.63
C ARG A 240 -11.79 8.03 26.19
N VAL A 241 -12.16 7.08 27.05
CA VAL A 241 -13.23 6.06 26.86
C VAL A 241 -13.24 5.24 28.15
N PRO A 242 -14.39 4.97 28.80
CA PRO A 242 -14.45 3.95 29.85
C PRO A 242 -14.05 2.61 29.23
N PRO A 243 -13.08 1.86 29.78
CA PRO A 243 -12.57 0.64 29.16
C PRO A 243 -13.71 -0.38 29.02
N ARG A 244 -14.28 -0.48 27.81
CA ARG A 244 -15.10 -1.61 27.40
C ARG A 244 -14.26 -2.45 26.48
N SER A 245 -14.19 -3.75 26.73
CA SER A 245 -13.49 -4.66 25.83
C SER A 245 -14.17 -4.59 24.47
N ALA A 246 -13.41 -4.67 23.39
CA ALA A 246 -14.01 -4.78 22.08
C ALA A 246 -14.94 -6.00 21.96
N MET A 247 -14.69 -7.05 22.73
CA MET A 247 -15.59 -8.20 22.85
C MET A 247 -17.02 -7.85 23.29
N ASP A 248 -17.18 -6.75 24.04
CA ASP A 248 -18.46 -6.30 24.58
C ASP A 248 -19.23 -5.41 23.60
N ILE A 249 -18.54 -4.78 22.65
CA ILE A 249 -19.10 -3.75 21.75
C ILE A 249 -19.12 -4.18 20.28
N LEU A 250 -18.36 -5.20 19.91
CA LEU A 250 -18.34 -5.73 18.56
C LEU A 250 -19.50 -6.71 18.35
N PRO A 251 -20.20 -6.66 17.20
CA PRO A 251 -21.24 -7.62 16.90
C PRO A 251 -20.64 -9.04 16.83
N ARG A 252 -21.29 -10.00 17.47
CA ARG A 252 -20.94 -11.42 17.33
C ARG A 252 -21.20 -11.86 15.89
N GLN A 253 -20.18 -11.83 15.03
CA GLN A 253 -20.32 -12.38 13.70
C GLN A 253 -20.39 -13.90 13.77
N GLN A 254 -21.49 -14.47 13.26
CA GLN A 254 -21.56 -15.92 13.00
C GLN A 254 -20.43 -16.29 12.03
N ARG A 255 -19.79 -17.44 12.26
CA ARG A 255 -18.66 -17.95 11.45
C ARG A 255 -18.97 -17.83 9.95
N LYS A 256 -18.46 -16.79 9.29
CA LYS A 256 -18.46 -16.69 7.83
C LYS A 256 -17.64 -17.85 7.28
N LYS A 257 -18.11 -18.47 6.19
CA LYS A 257 -17.47 -19.64 5.55
C LYS A 257 -16.00 -19.37 5.26
N ALA A 258 -15.15 -20.35 5.55
CA ALA A 258 -13.74 -20.37 5.17
C ALA A 258 -13.58 -20.14 3.65
N GLY A 259 -12.67 -19.26 3.27
CA GLY A 259 -12.45 -18.86 1.88
C GLY A 259 -12.05 -17.38 1.67
N ALA A 260 -12.03 -16.58 2.73
CA ALA A 260 -11.49 -15.22 2.67
C ALA A 260 -9.95 -15.24 2.64
N ILE A 261 -9.37 -14.41 1.77
CA ILE A 261 -7.92 -14.24 1.72
C ILE A 261 -7.52 -13.37 2.91
N ASP A 262 -6.97 -14.04 3.91
CA ASP A 262 -6.26 -13.41 5.00
C ASP A 262 -4.95 -12.78 4.49
N ILE A 263 -4.81 -11.48 4.73
CA ILE A 263 -3.58 -10.75 4.46
C ILE A 263 -2.87 -10.50 5.79
N SER A 264 -1.84 -11.31 6.01
CA SER A 264 -0.80 -11.03 6.99
C SER A 264 0.52 -11.35 6.32
N PHE A 265 1.46 -10.41 6.34
CA PHE A 265 2.84 -10.71 5.96
C PHE A 265 3.49 -11.39 7.16
N ARG A 266 4.06 -12.58 6.92
CA ARG A 266 4.66 -13.41 7.97
C ARG A 266 5.83 -12.69 8.65
N ASP A 267 6.59 -11.94 7.86
CA ASP A 267 7.74 -11.20 8.34
C ASP A 267 7.33 -9.73 8.54
N PRO A 268 7.40 -9.22 9.78
CA PRO A 268 7.00 -7.85 10.09
C PRO A 268 7.91 -6.82 9.43
N HIS A 269 9.11 -7.23 9.00
CA HIS A 269 10.07 -6.37 8.32
C HIS A 269 10.51 -7.02 7.01
N LEU A 270 10.37 -6.28 5.92
CA LEU A 270 11.06 -6.64 4.68
C LEU A 270 12.55 -6.32 4.83
N PRO A 271 13.47 -7.15 4.32
CA PRO A 271 14.87 -6.80 4.29
C PRO A 271 15.06 -5.50 3.49
N ILE A 272 15.91 -4.60 3.99
CA ILE A 272 16.22 -3.33 3.33
C ILE A 272 17.52 -3.52 2.57
N GLY A 273 17.48 -3.49 1.25
CA GLY A 273 18.67 -3.46 0.41
C GLY A 273 18.81 -2.12 -0.31
N VAL A 274 19.98 -1.51 -0.24
CA VAL A 274 20.30 -0.31 -1.03
C VAL A 274 21.59 -0.55 -1.80
N ARG A 275 21.55 -0.31 -3.10
CA ARG A 275 22.73 -0.37 -3.99
C ARG A 275 23.22 1.05 -4.26
N LYS A 276 24.53 1.27 -4.10
CA LYS A 276 25.23 2.49 -4.51
C LYS A 276 25.99 2.26 -5.82
N SER A 277 25.99 3.25 -6.69
CA SER A 277 26.82 3.30 -7.90
C SER A 277 27.24 4.74 -8.20
N SER A 278 28.27 4.93 -9.03
CA SER A 278 28.61 6.24 -9.56
C SER A 278 27.64 6.68 -10.67
N CYS A 279 27.52 7.98 -10.88
CA CYS A 279 26.80 8.62 -11.99
C CYS A 279 27.62 9.79 -12.56
N ASP A 280 27.10 10.50 -13.55
CA ASP A 280 27.64 11.76 -14.05
C ASP A 280 26.63 12.90 -13.83
N ALA A 281 27.01 13.87 -13.00
CA ALA A 281 26.17 15.01 -12.65
C ALA A 281 25.86 15.94 -13.83
N ALA A 282 26.69 15.91 -14.88
CA ALA A 282 26.50 16.66 -16.12
C ALA A 282 25.56 15.97 -17.11
N GLU A 283 25.36 14.65 -16.98
CA GLU A 283 24.56 13.85 -17.90
C GLU A 283 23.30 13.28 -17.23
N PRO A 284 22.11 13.91 -17.41
CA PRO A 284 20.86 13.45 -16.80
C PRO A 284 20.47 11.99 -17.08
N SER A 285 20.83 11.46 -18.23
CA SER A 285 20.62 10.04 -18.58
C SER A 285 21.36 9.09 -17.65
N SER A 286 22.52 9.48 -17.11
CA SER A 286 23.35 8.64 -16.25
C SER A 286 22.69 8.35 -14.90
N TYR A 287 21.86 9.28 -14.39
CA TYR A 287 21.19 9.17 -13.10
C TYR A 287 19.67 9.07 -13.18
N ALA A 288 19.09 9.05 -14.39
CA ALA A 288 17.65 8.91 -14.61
C ALA A 288 17.02 7.69 -13.91
N LEU A 289 17.78 6.61 -13.74
CA LEU A 289 17.32 5.37 -13.10
C LEU A 289 17.55 5.33 -11.59
N CYS A 290 18.16 6.36 -10.99
CA CYS A 290 18.45 6.38 -9.56
C CYS A 290 17.19 6.65 -8.73
N GLY A 291 17.02 5.97 -7.60
CA GLY A 291 16.09 6.43 -6.57
C GLY A 291 16.48 7.83 -6.09
N LEU A 292 17.71 7.98 -5.60
CA LEU A 292 18.29 9.26 -5.21
C LEU A 292 19.61 9.46 -5.95
N ALA A 293 19.81 10.63 -6.55
CA ALA A 293 21.07 11.02 -7.15
C ALA A 293 21.60 12.30 -6.50
N VAL A 294 22.86 12.27 -6.05
CA VAL A 294 23.49 13.37 -5.33
C VAL A 294 24.83 13.70 -5.96
N ALA A 295 25.01 14.96 -6.37
CA ALA A 295 26.32 15.49 -6.73
C ALA A 295 26.98 16.14 -5.52
N ASP A 296 28.25 15.84 -5.26
CA ASP A 296 29.04 16.47 -4.21
C ASP A 296 30.47 16.69 -4.72
N GLY A 297 30.78 17.94 -5.11
CA GLY A 297 32.01 18.24 -5.85
C GLY A 297 32.03 17.55 -7.22
N ASP A 298 33.11 16.81 -7.50
CA ASP A 298 33.29 16.05 -8.74
C ASP A 298 32.65 14.65 -8.69
N GLU A 299 32.09 14.26 -7.53
CA GLU A 299 31.46 12.96 -7.34
C GLU A 299 29.95 13.02 -7.55
N CYS A 300 29.40 12.00 -8.21
CA CYS A 300 27.96 11.78 -8.29
C CYS A 300 27.65 10.38 -7.77
N THR A 301 26.83 10.30 -6.72
CA THR A 301 26.39 9.04 -6.12
C THR A 301 24.92 8.77 -6.43
N CYS A 302 24.69 7.60 -7.01
CA CYS A 302 23.39 7.04 -7.32
C CYS A 302 23.00 5.99 -6.28
N TYR A 303 21.86 6.18 -5.61
CA TYR A 303 21.29 5.24 -4.67
C TYR A 303 20.03 4.60 -5.25
N ASN A 304 19.94 3.27 -5.15
CA ASN A 304 18.80 2.50 -5.61
C ASN A 304 18.29 1.57 -4.51
N TYR A 305 17.00 1.66 -4.20
CA TYR A 305 16.36 0.67 -3.34
C TYR A 305 16.21 -0.64 -4.09
N VAL A 306 16.69 -1.72 -3.48
CA VAL A 306 16.55 -3.09 -3.99
C VAL A 306 15.37 -3.72 -3.26
N VAL A 307 14.22 -3.74 -3.92
CA VAL A 307 13.01 -4.35 -3.37
C VAL A 307 13.14 -5.86 -3.25
N PRO A 308 12.66 -6.45 -2.14
CA PRO A 308 12.62 -7.90 -1.95
C PRO A 308 11.40 -8.56 -2.62
N PHE A 309 10.84 -7.93 -3.65
CA PHE A 309 9.71 -8.44 -4.41
C PHE A 309 9.77 -7.90 -5.83
N ASN A 310 9.20 -8.64 -6.77
CA ASN A 310 9.21 -8.21 -8.15
C ASN A 310 8.18 -7.09 -8.36
N LEU A 311 8.60 -5.82 -8.33
CA LEU A 311 7.76 -4.66 -8.72
C LEU A 311 7.29 -4.74 -10.18
N LYS A 312 8.05 -5.42 -11.04
CA LYS A 312 7.83 -5.52 -12.47
C LYS A 312 7.29 -6.89 -12.82
N THR A 313 5.99 -7.10 -12.61
CA THR A 313 5.24 -8.14 -13.30
C THR A 313 4.63 -7.54 -14.56
N THR A 314 5.50 -7.33 -15.52
CA THR A 314 5.42 -7.86 -16.87
C THR A 314 4.12 -8.34 -17.50
N LEU A 315 3.13 -7.50 -17.51
CA LEU A 315 2.57 -7.05 -18.77
C LEU A 315 2.45 -5.54 -18.57
N TYR A 316 1.78 -4.85 -19.47
CA TYR A 316 0.83 -3.85 -18.97
C TYR A 316 -0.25 -4.56 -18.11
N LEU A 317 0.15 -5.34 -17.11
CA LEU A 317 -0.70 -6.15 -16.27
C LEU A 317 -1.46 -5.20 -15.38
N ASP A 318 -0.83 -4.15 -14.87
CA ASP A 318 -1.50 -2.97 -14.33
C ASP A 318 -2.63 -2.46 -15.25
N LYS A 319 -2.40 -2.25 -16.56
CA LYS A 319 -3.45 -1.78 -17.49
C LYS A 319 -4.45 -2.85 -17.89
N LEU A 320 -4.03 -4.11 -18.00
CA LEU A 320 -4.89 -5.26 -18.26
C LEU A 320 -5.81 -5.49 -17.07
N MET A 321 -5.28 -5.34 -15.85
CA MET A 321 -5.99 -5.42 -14.59
C MET A 321 -6.91 -4.20 -14.46
N ALA A 322 -6.46 -2.99 -14.76
CA ALA A 322 -7.33 -1.81 -14.84
C ALA A 322 -8.46 -2.00 -15.87
N TRP A 323 -8.16 -2.59 -17.04
CA TRP A 323 -9.15 -2.98 -18.04
C TRP A 323 -10.11 -4.06 -17.51
N MET A 324 -9.61 -5.03 -16.75
CA MET A 324 -10.39 -6.02 -15.99
C MET A 324 -11.05 -5.44 -14.72
N LYS A 325 -10.89 -4.13 -14.46
CA LYS A 325 -11.36 -3.42 -13.26
C LYS A 325 -10.86 -4.02 -11.94
N LEU A 326 -9.70 -4.65 -11.98
CA LEU A 326 -9.00 -5.17 -10.82
C LEU A 326 -8.14 -4.04 -10.22
N PRO A 327 -8.32 -3.72 -8.93
CA PRO A 327 -7.53 -2.69 -8.28
C PRO A 327 -6.04 -3.04 -8.33
N ALA A 328 -5.18 -2.06 -8.65
CA ALA A 328 -3.71 -2.19 -8.60
C ALA A 328 -3.22 -2.77 -7.26
N ARG A 329 -4.03 -2.58 -6.20
CA ARG A 329 -3.80 -3.07 -4.85
C ARG A 329 -3.75 -4.58 -4.70
N ALA A 330 -4.65 -5.28 -5.38
CA ALA A 330 -4.70 -6.74 -5.31
C ALA A 330 -3.47 -7.37 -5.99
N PHE A 331 -2.93 -6.70 -7.00
CA PHE A 331 -1.80 -7.18 -7.78
C PHE A 331 -0.47 -7.05 -7.03
N MET A 332 -0.17 -5.86 -6.50
CA MET A 332 1.05 -5.64 -5.72
C MET A 332 1.03 -6.44 -4.42
N TYR A 333 -0.14 -6.67 -3.82
CA TYR A 333 -0.25 -7.66 -2.76
C TYR A 333 0.19 -9.05 -3.22
N GLY A 334 -0.26 -9.48 -4.40
CA GLY A 334 0.21 -10.72 -5.02
C GLY A 334 1.73 -10.76 -5.18
N GLN A 335 2.33 -9.65 -5.63
CA GLN A 335 3.78 -9.48 -5.75
C GLN A 335 4.51 -9.60 -4.42
N MET A 336 4.06 -8.87 -3.40
CA MET A 336 4.71 -8.90 -2.09
C MET A 336 4.54 -10.24 -1.38
N LYS A 337 3.37 -10.91 -1.52
CA LYS A 337 3.07 -12.16 -0.80
C LYS A 337 3.60 -13.40 -1.49
N TYR A 338 3.52 -13.48 -2.81
CA TYR A 338 3.79 -14.71 -3.57
C TYR A 338 4.97 -14.61 -4.53
N TRP A 339 5.47 -13.40 -4.82
CA TRP A 339 6.63 -13.15 -5.69
C TRP A 339 7.74 -12.38 -4.98
N SER A 340 7.96 -12.69 -3.69
CA SER A 340 9.12 -12.20 -2.95
C SER A 340 10.41 -12.78 -3.55
N VAL A 341 11.41 -11.92 -3.75
CA VAL A 341 12.73 -12.31 -4.24
C VAL A 341 13.74 -12.03 -3.13
N PRO A 342 14.54 -13.02 -2.71
CA PRO A 342 15.63 -12.78 -1.76
C PRO A 342 16.59 -11.71 -2.30
N ILE A 343 16.96 -10.74 -1.46
CA ILE A 343 17.99 -9.76 -1.82
C ILE A 343 19.36 -10.45 -1.72
N ASP A 344 20.12 -10.46 -2.82
CA ASP A 344 21.50 -10.89 -2.79
C ASP A 344 22.35 -9.84 -2.06
N ARG A 345 22.86 -10.21 -0.88
CA ARG A 345 23.69 -9.36 -0.03
C ARG A 345 24.95 -8.85 -0.72
N LYS A 346 25.48 -9.60 -1.71
CA LYS A 346 26.66 -9.20 -2.47
C LYS A 346 26.37 -8.12 -3.50
N SER A 347 25.10 -7.95 -3.86
CA SER A 347 24.64 -6.99 -4.87
C SER A 347 24.26 -5.62 -4.30
N VAL A 348 24.25 -5.48 -2.97
CA VAL A 348 23.84 -4.28 -2.25
C VAL A 348 24.99 -3.70 -1.44
N SER A 349 24.98 -2.38 -1.29
CA SER A 349 25.96 -1.63 -0.51
C SER A 349 25.52 -1.43 0.95
N LEU A 350 24.20 -1.44 1.21
CA LEU A 350 23.61 -1.43 2.55
C LEU A 350 22.57 -2.53 2.63
N PHE A 351 22.52 -3.25 3.75
CA PHE A 351 21.62 -4.38 3.95
C PHE A 351 21.18 -4.55 5.41
N CYS A 352 19.91 -4.26 5.71
CA CYS A 352 19.33 -4.59 7.01
C CYS A 352 18.53 -5.89 6.94
N GLU A 353 18.87 -6.85 7.79
CA GLU A 353 18.06 -8.03 7.99
C GLU A 353 16.81 -7.74 8.82
N PRO A 354 15.70 -8.47 8.58
CA PRO A 354 14.48 -8.33 9.38
C PRO A 354 14.73 -8.49 10.89
N THR A 355 15.63 -9.40 11.28
CA THR A 355 15.95 -9.79 12.65
C THR A 355 17.00 -8.91 13.33
N GLN A 356 17.63 -7.98 12.61
CA GLN A 356 18.71 -7.16 13.17
C GLN A 356 18.15 -5.98 13.97
N GLU A 357 18.28 -6.02 15.30
CA GLU A 357 17.74 -4.96 16.17
C GLU A 357 18.42 -3.60 15.99
N ASP A 358 19.74 -3.57 15.69
CA ASP A 358 20.54 -2.34 15.59
C ASP A 358 21.14 -2.18 14.19
N CYS A 359 20.29 -1.90 13.19
CA CYS A 359 20.76 -1.62 11.84
C CYS A 359 20.95 -0.12 11.63
N THR A 360 22.21 0.32 11.55
CA THR A 360 22.60 1.72 11.35
C THR A 360 23.61 1.85 10.22
N TYR A 361 23.54 2.92 9.45
CA TYR A 361 24.55 3.27 8.44
C TYR A 361 24.92 4.73 8.54
N GLN A 362 26.21 5.01 8.32
CA GLN A 362 26.68 6.36 8.12
C GLN A 362 26.55 6.72 6.64
N VAL A 363 25.91 7.85 6.36
CA VAL A 363 25.89 8.49 5.05
C VAL A 363 26.50 9.89 5.20
N GLN A 364 27.11 10.41 4.14
CA GLN A 364 27.87 11.65 4.20
C GLN A 364 27.45 12.57 3.06
N PHE A 365 27.19 13.83 3.37
CA PHE A 365 26.86 14.86 2.38
C PHE A 365 27.48 16.19 2.78
N SER A 366 28.19 16.87 1.88
CA SER A 366 28.69 18.22 2.13
C SER A 366 27.56 19.26 2.05
N LYS A 367 27.79 20.46 2.61
CA LYS A 367 26.86 21.61 2.46
C LYS A 367 26.64 22.02 1.00
N ASN A 368 27.58 21.66 0.12
CA ASN A 368 27.54 22.01 -1.30
C ASN A 368 26.95 20.87 -2.13
N ALA A 369 26.53 19.76 -1.51
CA ALA A 369 25.90 18.68 -2.22
C ALA A 369 24.58 19.15 -2.86
N ARG A 370 24.30 18.59 -4.03
CA ARG A 370 23.17 18.93 -4.87
C ARG A 370 22.33 17.70 -5.16
N VAL A 371 21.06 17.71 -4.78
CA VAL A 371 20.09 16.71 -5.22
C VAL A 371 19.90 16.88 -6.72
N LEU A 372 20.14 15.81 -7.49
CA LEU A 372 19.93 15.80 -8.94
C LEU A 372 18.62 15.12 -9.32
N GLN A 373 18.16 14.19 -8.49
CA GLN A 373 16.92 13.46 -8.70
C GLN A 373 16.46 12.87 -7.37
N TRP A 374 15.16 12.90 -7.13
CA TRP A 374 14.52 12.11 -6.09
C TRP A 374 13.35 11.32 -6.66
N SER A 375 13.32 10.05 -6.32
CA SER A 375 12.24 9.12 -6.64
C SER A 375 12.42 7.88 -5.78
N TRP A 376 11.40 7.05 -5.72
CA TRP A 376 11.55 5.79 -5.02
C TRP A 376 12.46 4.81 -5.75
N PHE A 377 12.31 4.75 -7.08
CA PHE A 377 12.92 3.72 -7.91
C PHE A 377 13.68 4.25 -9.15
N GLY A 378 13.65 5.56 -9.40
CA GLY A 378 14.07 6.17 -10.66
C GLY A 378 13.01 6.09 -11.76
N LYS A 379 13.31 6.69 -12.91
CA LYS A 379 12.50 6.54 -14.13
C LYS A 379 12.47 5.06 -14.52
N GLN A 380 11.37 4.38 -14.25
CA GLN A 380 11.27 2.97 -14.61
C GLN A 380 11.28 2.82 -16.14
N PRO A 381 12.20 2.04 -16.73
CA PRO A 381 12.18 1.80 -18.15
C PRO A 381 10.86 1.10 -18.51
N LYS A 382 10.16 1.63 -19.51
CA LYS A 382 8.93 1.05 -20.03
C LYS A 382 9.29 -0.15 -20.91
N TYR A 383 9.54 -1.30 -20.29
CA TYR A 383 9.69 -2.54 -21.03
C TYR A 383 8.30 -3.04 -21.43
N PRO A 384 8.05 -3.32 -22.72
CA PRO A 384 6.78 -3.94 -23.12
C PRO A 384 6.61 -5.32 -22.47
N PHE A 385 7.72 -6.07 -22.30
CA PHE A 385 7.78 -7.36 -21.60
C PHE A 385 9.21 -7.64 -21.02
N THR A 386 9.27 -8.21 -19.81
CA THR A 386 10.28 -9.10 -19.21
C THR A 386 10.06 -10.52 -19.74
N PHE A 387 11.05 -11.39 -19.51
CA PHE A 387 11.02 -12.78 -19.92
C PHE A 387 9.76 -13.54 -19.44
N GLU A 388 9.41 -13.42 -18.17
CA GLU A 388 8.22 -14.06 -17.58
C GLU A 388 6.93 -13.56 -18.21
N GLY A 389 6.84 -12.26 -18.49
CA GLY A 389 5.68 -11.69 -19.17
C GLY A 389 5.58 -12.03 -20.64
N MET A 390 6.71 -12.22 -21.33
CA MET A 390 6.71 -12.79 -22.67
C MET A 390 6.13 -14.20 -22.65
N VAL A 391 6.48 -15.01 -21.65
CA VAL A 391 5.92 -16.35 -21.48
C VAL A 391 4.41 -16.30 -21.21
N ILE A 392 3.93 -15.46 -20.29
CA ILE A 392 2.50 -15.31 -19.99
C ILE A 392 1.74 -14.77 -21.22
N PHE A 393 2.27 -13.76 -21.90
CA PHE A 393 1.68 -13.22 -23.12
C PHE A 393 1.62 -14.27 -24.23
N CYS A 394 2.68 -15.05 -24.44
CA CYS A 394 2.69 -16.16 -25.37
C CYS A 394 1.65 -17.22 -25.00
N ILE A 395 1.50 -17.55 -23.72
CA ILE A 395 0.47 -18.50 -23.24
C ILE A 395 -0.93 -17.94 -23.53
N LEU A 396 -1.22 -16.69 -23.17
CA LEU A 396 -2.51 -16.05 -23.42
C LEU A 396 -2.81 -15.93 -24.92
N MET A 397 -1.82 -15.53 -25.72
CA MET A 397 -1.91 -15.49 -27.17
C MET A 397 -2.14 -16.88 -27.75
N CYS A 398 -1.49 -17.92 -27.24
CA CYS A 398 -1.80 -19.29 -27.60
C CYS A 398 -3.24 -19.64 -27.23
N PHE A 399 -3.72 -19.34 -26.02
CA PHE A 399 -5.12 -19.62 -25.64
C PHE A 399 -6.15 -18.85 -26.47
N ILE A 400 -5.84 -17.63 -26.92
CA ILE A 400 -6.74 -16.80 -27.74
C ILE A 400 -6.67 -17.17 -29.23
N LEU A 401 -5.46 -17.41 -29.75
CA LEU A 401 -5.23 -17.73 -31.15
C LEU A 401 -5.49 -19.20 -31.47
N THR A 402 -5.31 -20.13 -30.53
CA THR A 402 -5.54 -21.56 -30.78
C THR A 402 -6.99 -21.84 -31.21
N PRO A 403 -8.04 -21.29 -30.56
CA PRO A 403 -9.42 -21.40 -31.06
C PRO A 403 -9.62 -20.77 -32.44
N VAL A 404 -8.97 -19.64 -32.72
CA VAL A 404 -9.09 -18.92 -34.00
C VAL A 404 -8.40 -19.69 -35.12
N LEU A 405 -7.19 -20.19 -34.89
CA LEU A 405 -6.43 -21.01 -35.83
C LEU A 405 -7.12 -22.36 -36.07
N LEU A 406 -7.61 -23.02 -35.01
CA LEU A 406 -8.42 -24.24 -35.09
C LEU A 406 -9.83 -24.01 -35.67
N SER A 407 -10.26 -22.75 -35.86
CA SER A 407 -11.51 -22.45 -36.58
C SER A 407 -11.33 -22.46 -38.11
N THR A 408 -10.08 -22.39 -38.59
CA THR A 408 -9.78 -22.41 -40.03
C THR A 408 -9.90 -23.83 -40.60
N ARG A 409 -10.52 -23.95 -41.79
CA ARG A 409 -10.76 -25.26 -42.44
C ARG A 409 -9.48 -26.09 -42.65
N ARG A 410 -8.34 -25.44 -42.94
CA ARG A 410 -7.05 -26.11 -43.13
C ARG A 410 -6.51 -26.72 -41.84
N ALA A 411 -6.56 -25.99 -40.71
CA ALA A 411 -6.11 -26.52 -39.43
C ALA A 411 -6.99 -27.67 -38.93
N GLN A 412 -8.31 -27.57 -39.11
CA GLN A 412 -9.26 -28.64 -38.73
C GLN A 412 -9.03 -29.93 -39.51
N GLN A 413 -8.62 -29.83 -40.78
CA GLN A 413 -8.24 -30.98 -41.59
C GLN A 413 -6.90 -31.58 -41.14
N TRP A 414 -5.94 -30.74 -40.75
CA TRP A 414 -4.62 -31.18 -40.31
C TRP A 414 -4.64 -31.86 -38.93
N PHE A 415 -5.48 -31.38 -38.01
CA PHE A 415 -5.63 -31.93 -36.65
C PHE A 415 -6.72 -33.01 -36.50
N GLY A 416 -7.39 -33.40 -37.59
CA GLY A 416 -8.36 -34.52 -37.59
C GLY A 416 -9.64 -34.28 -36.77
N THR A 417 -9.94 -33.03 -36.38
CA THR A 417 -11.09 -32.71 -35.53
C THR A 417 -12.38 -32.60 -36.34
N LYS A 418 -13.37 -33.49 -36.10
CA LYS A 418 -14.69 -33.42 -36.75
C LYS A 418 -15.50 -32.22 -36.26
N LYS A 419 -16.15 -31.53 -37.21
CA LYS A 419 -17.09 -30.41 -37.01
C LYS A 419 -18.08 -30.69 -35.86
N GLN A 420 -17.93 -30.08 -34.68
CA GLN A 420 -19.05 -29.45 -33.93
C GLN A 420 -18.77 -28.88 -32.54
N GLN A 421 -17.60 -29.01 -31.90
CA GLN A 421 -17.51 -28.65 -30.46
C GLN A 421 -16.76 -27.37 -30.07
N LEU A 422 -16.14 -26.63 -31.00
CA LEU A 422 -15.37 -25.42 -30.67
C LEU A 422 -15.86 -24.21 -31.46
N ARG A 423 -17.06 -23.71 -31.17
CA ARG A 423 -17.64 -22.57 -31.90
C ARG A 423 -17.91 -21.29 -31.11
N SER A 424 -17.61 -21.21 -29.83
CA SER A 424 -17.62 -19.92 -29.14
C SER A 424 -16.91 -19.96 -27.79
N PHE A 425 -16.40 -18.81 -27.34
CA PHE A 425 -15.92 -18.59 -25.96
C PHE A 425 -16.95 -19.02 -24.91
N ALA A 426 -18.24 -18.95 -25.23
CA ALA A 426 -19.33 -19.40 -24.37
C ALA A 426 -19.32 -20.93 -24.12
N ALA A 427 -18.88 -21.75 -25.08
CA ALA A 427 -18.80 -23.19 -24.92
C ALA A 427 -17.66 -23.63 -23.98
N ILE A 428 -16.54 -22.90 -23.98
CA ILE A 428 -15.40 -23.13 -23.07
C ILE A 428 -15.77 -22.74 -21.63
N ASN A 429 -16.46 -21.62 -21.44
CA ASN A 429 -16.96 -21.19 -20.13
C ASN A 429 -17.96 -22.19 -19.51
N ALA A 430 -18.83 -22.77 -20.34
CA ALA A 430 -19.79 -23.79 -19.90
C ALA A 430 -19.13 -25.12 -19.52
N ALA A 431 -18.02 -25.50 -20.17
CA ALA A 431 -17.27 -26.71 -19.84
C ALA A 431 -16.50 -26.59 -18.51
N MET A 432 -15.88 -25.43 -18.25
CA MET A 432 -15.18 -25.17 -16.98
C MET A 432 -16.12 -25.10 -15.78
N CYS A 433 -17.33 -24.52 -15.95
CA CYS A 433 -18.32 -24.48 -14.87
C CYS A 433 -18.94 -25.85 -14.56
N LYS A 434 -18.99 -26.79 -15.52
CA LYS A 434 -19.54 -28.13 -15.31
C LYS A 434 -18.59 -29.07 -14.56
N HIS A 435 -17.27 -28.88 -14.65
CA HIS A 435 -16.32 -29.71 -13.91
C HIS A 435 -16.15 -29.30 -12.44
N ALA A 436 -16.43 -28.05 -12.09
CA ALA A 436 -16.35 -27.56 -10.70
C ALA A 436 -17.52 -28.02 -9.79
N VAL A 437 -18.51 -28.74 -10.33
CA VAL A 437 -19.67 -29.26 -9.55
C VAL A 437 -19.54 -30.77 -9.29
N ARG A 438 -18.45 -31.42 -9.70
CA ARG A 438 -18.21 -32.87 -9.48
C ARG A 438 -16.84 -33.22 -8.88
N SER A 439 -16.20 -32.30 -8.16
CA SER A 439 -15.03 -32.59 -7.31
C SER A 439 -15.34 -32.29 -5.86
#